data_AF-A0A2V7YH28-F1
#
_entry.id   AF-A0A2V7YH28-F1
#
_cell.length_a   1.000
_cell.length_b   1.000
_cell.length_c   1.000
_cell.angle_alpha   90.00
_cell.angle_beta   90.00
_cell.angle_gamma   90.00
#
_symmetry.space_group_name_H-M   'P 1'
#
loop_
_entity.id
_entity.type
_entity.pdbx_description
1 polymer ?
#
loop_
_entity_poly.entity_id
_entity_poly.type
_entity_poly.pdbx_seq_one_letter_code
_entity_poly.pdbx_strand_id
1 'polypeptide(L)'
;SYRKFEGRDVPLTMIGADTGENGFFTIGEFQAITYPRQMEYVTPEEVARTTILEILGASTGRDVLSAIDGAITEPSYRAGVLREQAIRAMEQLESAAAGHVLPSIAVGHLGPPKLSKLLIEAYLLREALGDDIAKMLAIGATQMQRSVETYLASHANIVSLVTTIGIPLLRADGRLTRGPRINIPPAPPDHAASPIDCDSIEKYARTGWVDLRRQNFELWHGRLVRLAQSRPDIASQGSAAFDVTKYSGDRFVPGDVVGWLLTNEVDEQGMVGRRLF
;
A
#
# COMPACT_ATOMS: atom_id res chain seq x y z
N SER A 1 2.30 -7.22 30.50
CA SER A 1 0.93 -6.68 30.35
C SER A 1 0.06 -7.41 29.29
N TYR A 2 0.58 -8.43 28.58
CA TYR A 2 -0.17 -9.12 27.51
C TYR A 2 -1.02 -10.34 27.96
N ARG A 3 -0.86 -10.83 29.19
CA ARG A 3 -1.66 -11.96 29.73
C ARG A 3 -3.17 -11.76 29.64
N LYS A 4 -3.66 -10.51 29.61
CA LYS A 4 -5.10 -10.21 29.49
C LYS A 4 -5.72 -10.59 28.13
N PHE A 5 -4.88 -10.89 27.13
CA PHE A 5 -5.30 -11.33 25.80
C PHE A 5 -4.95 -12.79 25.52
N GLU A 6 -4.33 -13.48 26.47
CA GLU A 6 -3.90 -14.88 26.35
C GLU A 6 -5.14 -15.78 26.15
N GLY A 7 -5.13 -16.60 25.10
CA GLY A 7 -6.27 -17.43 24.70
C GLY A 7 -7.40 -16.71 23.95
N ARG A 8 -7.19 -15.44 23.55
CA ARG A 8 -8.12 -14.69 22.68
C ARG A 8 -7.64 -14.55 21.24
N ASP A 9 -6.54 -15.21 20.90
CA ASP A 9 -5.99 -15.17 19.55
C ASP A 9 -6.92 -15.94 18.61
N VAL A 10 -7.48 -15.23 17.63
CA VAL A 10 -8.28 -15.83 16.56
C VAL A 10 -7.39 -15.87 15.32
N PRO A 11 -7.23 -17.04 14.67
CA PRO A 11 -6.45 -17.11 13.44
C PRO A 11 -7.10 -16.23 12.37
N LEU A 12 -6.32 -15.34 11.79
CA LEU A 12 -6.74 -14.54 10.64
C LEU A 12 -6.20 -15.22 9.38
N THR A 13 -7.08 -15.41 8.39
CA THR A 13 -6.72 -15.99 7.10
C THR A 13 -6.90 -14.94 6.03
N MET A 14 -5.91 -14.80 5.16
CA MET A 14 -5.86 -13.78 4.11
C MET A 14 -5.05 -14.32 2.94
N ILE A 15 -5.40 -13.88 1.73
CA ILE A 15 -4.70 -14.27 0.51
C ILE A 15 -3.56 -13.29 0.24
N GLY A 16 -2.46 -13.75 -0.33
CA GLY A 16 -1.33 -12.91 -0.68
C GLY A 16 -0.23 -13.69 -1.37
N ALA A 17 0.83 -12.98 -1.74
CA ALA A 17 2.01 -13.54 -2.37
C ALA A 17 3.08 -13.84 -1.32
N ASP A 18 3.63 -15.04 -1.36
CA ASP A 18 4.90 -15.34 -0.71
C ASP A 18 6.04 -14.91 -1.63
N THR A 19 6.82 -13.93 -1.19
CA THR A 19 7.93 -13.35 -1.96
C THR A 19 9.30 -13.81 -1.49
N GLY A 20 9.36 -14.90 -0.71
CA GLY A 20 10.61 -15.46 -0.22
C GLY A 20 11.21 -14.61 0.89
N GLU A 21 12.40 -14.03 0.67
CA GLU A 21 13.12 -13.25 1.69
C GLU A 21 12.31 -12.06 2.22
N ASN A 22 11.57 -11.37 1.34
CA ASN A 22 10.76 -10.23 1.76
C ASN A 22 9.46 -10.63 2.47
N GLY A 23 9.17 -11.93 2.54
CA GLY A 23 8.04 -12.51 3.26
C GLY A 23 6.71 -12.43 2.50
N PHE A 24 5.62 -12.45 3.27
CA PHE A 24 4.26 -12.45 2.77
C PHE A 24 3.74 -11.04 2.51
N PHE A 25 3.23 -10.79 1.31
CA PHE A 25 2.58 -9.54 0.91
C PHE A 25 1.12 -9.75 0.59
N THR A 26 0.28 -8.87 1.11
CA THR A 26 -1.12 -8.77 0.67
C THR A 26 -1.23 -8.36 -0.80
N ILE A 27 -2.41 -8.52 -1.39
CA ILE A 27 -2.71 -8.04 -2.75
C ILE A 27 -2.46 -6.54 -2.82
N GLY A 28 -2.94 -5.76 -1.85
CA GLY A 28 -2.72 -4.32 -1.79
C GLY A 28 -1.24 -3.93 -1.69
N GLU A 29 -0.49 -4.60 -0.80
CA GLU A 29 0.95 -4.38 -0.67
C GLU A 29 1.71 -4.78 -1.94
N PHE A 30 1.44 -5.96 -2.49
CA PHE A 30 2.07 -6.45 -3.72
C PHE A 30 1.82 -5.49 -4.88
N GLN A 31 0.57 -5.06 -5.08
CA GLN A 31 0.22 -4.06 -6.09
C GLN A 31 1.03 -2.77 -5.92
N ALA A 32 1.10 -2.23 -4.68
CA ALA A 32 1.77 -0.97 -4.41
C ALA A 32 3.29 -1.02 -4.61
N ILE A 33 3.96 -2.05 -4.09
CA ILE A 33 5.43 -2.15 -4.16
C ILE A 33 5.94 -2.60 -5.53
N THR A 34 5.14 -3.34 -6.29
CA THR A 34 5.48 -3.75 -7.66
C THR A 34 5.03 -2.71 -8.69
N TYR A 35 4.41 -1.61 -8.25
CA TYR A 35 4.08 -0.47 -9.12
C TYR A 35 5.37 0.11 -9.73
N PRO A 36 5.33 0.61 -10.99
CA PRO A 36 6.51 1.20 -11.63
C PRO A 36 7.22 2.23 -10.74
N ARG A 37 8.56 2.21 -10.73
CA ARG A 37 9.44 3.03 -9.86
C ARG A 37 9.35 2.78 -8.36
N GLN A 38 8.69 1.72 -7.91
CA GLN A 38 8.83 1.21 -6.55
C GLN A 38 9.91 0.12 -6.51
N MET A 39 9.65 -1.02 -5.85
CA MET A 39 10.56 -2.18 -5.93
C MET A 39 10.46 -2.86 -7.29
N GLU A 40 9.31 -2.70 -7.96
CA GLU A 40 8.98 -3.42 -9.19
C GLU A 40 9.09 -4.94 -8.96
N TYR A 41 9.19 -5.76 -9.99
CA TYR A 41 9.15 -7.22 -9.83
C TYR A 41 10.29 -7.89 -10.59
N VAL A 42 10.84 -8.94 -9.98
CA VAL A 42 11.79 -9.87 -10.59
C VAL A 42 11.22 -11.27 -10.40
N THR A 43 11.28 -12.08 -11.45
CA THR A 43 10.71 -13.43 -11.42
C THR A 43 11.61 -14.41 -10.66
N PRO A 44 11.06 -15.45 -10.03
CA PRO A 44 11.86 -16.51 -9.42
C PRO A 44 12.84 -17.16 -10.40
N GLU A 45 12.46 -17.28 -11.67
CA GLU A 45 13.30 -17.83 -12.73
C GLU A 45 14.48 -16.91 -13.07
N GLU A 46 14.29 -15.59 -13.02
CA GLU A 46 15.40 -14.62 -13.15
C GLU A 46 16.37 -14.75 -11.98
N VAL A 47 15.86 -14.79 -10.75
CA VAL A 47 16.70 -14.97 -9.55
C VAL A 47 17.48 -16.28 -9.64
N ALA A 48 16.81 -17.40 -9.95
CA ALA A 48 17.46 -18.70 -10.09
C ALA A 48 18.53 -18.72 -11.18
N ARG A 49 18.26 -18.08 -12.33
CA ARG A 49 19.24 -17.94 -13.41
C ARG A 49 20.47 -17.18 -12.95
N THR A 50 20.30 -16.03 -12.28
CA THR A 50 21.40 -15.25 -11.74
C THR A 50 22.20 -16.07 -10.72
N THR A 51 21.52 -16.74 -9.78
CA THR A 51 22.18 -17.61 -8.79
C THR A 51 23.01 -18.72 -9.44
N ILE A 52 22.50 -19.39 -10.47
CA ILE A 52 23.24 -20.45 -11.18
C ILE A 52 24.48 -19.86 -11.86
N LEU A 53 24.38 -18.71 -12.51
CA LEU A 53 25.51 -18.07 -13.18
C LEU A 53 26.61 -17.68 -12.19
N GLU A 54 26.23 -17.15 -11.02
CA GLU A 54 27.16 -16.82 -9.94
C GLU A 54 27.84 -18.08 -9.37
N ILE A 55 27.08 -19.17 -9.11
CA ILE A 55 27.63 -20.44 -8.61
C ILE A 55 28.64 -21.05 -9.59
N LEU A 56 28.36 -20.99 -10.89
CA LEU A 56 29.22 -21.57 -11.93
C LEU A 56 30.51 -20.77 -12.17
N GLY A 57 30.72 -19.66 -11.45
CA GLY A 57 31.88 -18.82 -11.64
C GLY A 57 31.93 -18.19 -13.03
N ALA A 58 30.76 -17.96 -13.64
CA ALA A 58 30.68 -17.20 -14.86
C ALA A 58 31.38 -15.86 -14.61
N SER A 59 32.34 -15.50 -15.47
CA SER A 59 33.11 -14.28 -15.28
C SER A 59 32.19 -13.07 -15.36
N THR A 60 31.97 -12.38 -14.25
CA THR A 60 31.32 -11.07 -14.15
C THR A 60 32.21 -9.92 -14.66
N GLY A 61 33.43 -10.23 -15.12
CA GLY A 61 34.53 -9.26 -15.24
C GLY A 61 34.78 -8.68 -16.63
N ARG A 62 34.71 -7.33 -16.73
CA ARG A 62 35.85 -6.43 -17.11
C ARG A 62 35.46 -4.96 -17.38
N ASP A 63 34.48 -4.45 -16.65
CA ASP A 63 34.45 -3.04 -16.24
C ASP A 63 33.85 -3.04 -14.83
N VAL A 64 34.41 -2.29 -13.87
CA VAL A 64 33.88 -2.28 -12.49
C VAL A 64 32.42 -1.83 -12.51
N LEU A 65 32.09 -0.92 -13.42
CA LEU A 65 30.71 -0.47 -13.66
C LEU A 65 29.84 -1.59 -14.25
N SER A 66 30.30 -2.33 -15.26
CA SER A 66 29.54 -3.46 -15.83
C SER A 66 29.42 -4.66 -14.87
N ALA A 67 30.37 -4.84 -13.95
CA ALA A 67 30.30 -5.87 -12.92
C ALA A 67 29.31 -5.49 -11.81
N ILE A 68 29.21 -4.20 -11.46
CA ILE A 68 28.19 -3.69 -10.52
C ILE A 68 26.80 -3.70 -11.17
N ASP A 69 26.70 -3.22 -12.40
CA ASP A 69 25.45 -3.20 -13.19
C ASP A 69 24.92 -4.62 -13.43
N GLY A 70 25.81 -5.57 -13.75
CA GLY A 70 25.46 -6.99 -13.90
C GLY A 70 25.18 -7.74 -12.60
N ALA A 71 25.62 -7.22 -11.45
CA ALA A 71 25.33 -7.80 -10.13
C ALA A 71 23.97 -7.36 -9.57
N ILE A 72 23.33 -6.36 -10.18
CA ILE A 72 22.00 -5.89 -9.81
C ILE A 72 20.99 -6.58 -10.73
N THR A 73 20.06 -7.34 -10.14
CA THR A 73 18.96 -7.89 -10.92
C THR A 73 17.88 -6.83 -11.07
N GLU A 74 17.81 -6.22 -12.25
CA GLU A 74 16.77 -5.25 -12.57
C GLU A 74 15.42 -5.91 -12.86
N PRO A 75 14.31 -5.18 -12.63
CA PRO A 75 12.98 -5.61 -13.06
C PRO A 75 12.93 -5.85 -14.57
N SER A 76 12.32 -6.95 -14.98
CA SER A 76 12.21 -7.30 -16.39
C SER A 76 10.83 -6.98 -16.95
N TYR A 77 10.74 -6.74 -18.27
CA TYR A 77 9.45 -6.64 -18.95
C TYR A 77 8.56 -7.86 -18.69
N ARG A 78 9.18 -9.06 -18.68
CA ARG A 78 8.50 -10.31 -18.37
C ARG A 78 7.92 -10.32 -16.96
N ALA A 79 8.66 -9.81 -15.98
CA ALA A 79 8.16 -9.65 -14.63
C ALA A 79 6.96 -8.68 -14.59
N GLY A 80 7.01 -7.56 -15.32
CA GLY A 80 5.87 -6.66 -15.49
C GLY A 80 4.61 -7.35 -16.04
N VAL A 81 4.76 -8.24 -17.02
CA VAL A 81 3.64 -9.04 -17.55
C VAL A 81 3.13 -10.06 -16.52
N LEU A 82 4.03 -10.73 -15.80
CA LEU A 82 3.67 -11.72 -14.79
C LEU A 82 3.06 -11.10 -13.53
N ARG A 83 3.39 -9.84 -13.21
CA ARG A 83 2.77 -9.07 -12.14
C ARG A 83 1.24 -9.09 -12.24
N GLU A 84 0.70 -8.77 -13.42
CA GLU A 84 -0.74 -8.77 -13.66
C GLU A 84 -1.37 -10.15 -13.50
N GLN A 85 -0.65 -11.20 -13.91
CA GLN A 85 -1.13 -12.58 -13.74
C GLN A 85 -1.14 -12.99 -12.26
N ALA A 86 -0.11 -12.62 -11.50
CA ALA A 86 -0.02 -12.89 -10.07
C ALA A 86 -1.14 -12.18 -9.30
N ILE A 87 -1.40 -10.89 -9.60
CA ILE A 87 -2.49 -10.12 -9.01
C ILE A 87 -3.83 -10.81 -9.30
N ARG A 88 -4.12 -11.13 -10.56
CA ARG A 88 -5.37 -11.79 -10.95
C ARG A 88 -5.55 -13.14 -10.27
N ALA A 89 -4.48 -13.94 -10.14
CA ALA A 89 -4.54 -15.22 -9.45
C ALA A 89 -4.89 -15.05 -7.97
N MET A 90 -4.28 -14.08 -7.28
CA MET A 90 -4.61 -13.77 -5.89
C MET A 90 -6.05 -13.25 -5.73
N GLU A 91 -6.51 -12.36 -6.61
CA GLU A 91 -7.89 -11.85 -6.60
C GLU A 91 -8.92 -12.96 -6.84
N GLN A 92 -8.62 -13.90 -7.75
CA GLN A 92 -9.47 -15.08 -7.97
C GLN A 92 -9.54 -15.97 -6.73
N LEU A 93 -8.41 -16.18 -6.04
CA LEU A 93 -8.37 -16.96 -4.80
C LEU A 93 -9.13 -16.25 -3.67
N GLU A 94 -8.97 -14.94 -3.53
CA GLU A 94 -9.71 -14.14 -2.53
C GLU A 94 -11.21 -14.19 -2.79
N SER A 95 -11.63 -14.04 -4.05
CA SER A 95 -13.03 -14.13 -4.46
C SER A 95 -13.61 -15.54 -4.23
N ALA A 96 -12.86 -16.59 -4.56
CA ALA A 96 -13.29 -17.98 -4.34
C ALA A 96 -13.42 -18.33 -2.84
N ALA A 97 -12.63 -17.68 -1.98
CA ALA A 97 -12.66 -17.86 -0.53
C ALA A 97 -13.49 -16.78 0.20
N ALA A 98 -14.31 -16.00 -0.52
CA ALA A 98 -15.07 -14.90 0.03
C ALA A 98 -15.93 -15.34 1.24
N GLY A 99 -15.85 -14.58 2.33
CA GLY A 99 -16.51 -14.89 3.61
C GLY A 99 -15.73 -15.83 4.53
N HIS A 100 -14.70 -16.52 4.04
CA HIS A 100 -13.78 -17.33 4.84
C HIS A 100 -12.43 -16.67 5.10
N VAL A 101 -12.08 -15.67 4.28
CA VAL A 101 -10.84 -14.88 4.42
C VAL A 101 -11.15 -13.42 4.69
N LEU A 102 -10.21 -12.74 5.34
CA LEU A 102 -10.22 -11.29 5.44
C LEU A 102 -9.72 -10.66 4.14
N PRO A 103 -10.17 -9.43 3.83
CA PRO A 103 -9.65 -8.67 2.70
C PRO A 103 -8.14 -8.47 2.77
N SER A 104 -7.48 -8.68 1.65
CA SER A 104 -6.03 -8.60 1.50
C SER A 104 -5.55 -7.16 1.30
N ILE A 105 -5.55 -6.39 2.39
CA ILE A 105 -5.24 -4.95 2.39
C ILE A 105 -3.78 -4.68 2.70
N ALA A 106 -3.35 -5.07 3.90
CA ALA A 106 -1.99 -4.90 4.42
C ALA A 106 -1.77 -5.81 5.65
N VAL A 107 -0.55 -6.34 5.81
CA VAL A 107 -0.11 -7.01 7.05
C VAL A 107 0.80 -6.14 7.90
N GLY A 108 1.34 -5.04 7.35
CA GLY A 108 2.19 -4.11 8.08
C GLY A 108 3.64 -4.58 8.23
N HIS A 109 4.08 -5.51 7.38
CA HIS A 109 5.47 -5.99 7.33
C HIS A 109 6.35 -5.14 6.40
N LEU A 110 5.74 -4.31 5.55
CA LEU A 110 6.44 -3.50 4.55
C LEU A 110 6.63 -2.05 4.99
N GLY A 111 7.89 -1.64 5.11
CA GLY A 111 8.31 -0.25 5.18
C GLY A 111 7.69 0.57 6.32
N PRO A 112 7.69 1.92 6.20
CA PRO A 112 7.06 2.80 7.17
C PRO A 112 5.54 2.56 7.25
N PRO A 113 4.90 2.73 8.44
CA PRO A 113 3.45 2.54 8.62
C PRO A 113 2.55 3.32 7.66
N LYS A 114 3.10 4.34 6.98
CA LYS A 114 2.42 5.14 5.96
C LYS A 114 1.90 4.31 4.78
N LEU A 115 2.63 3.28 4.32
CA LEU A 115 2.16 2.43 3.21
C LEU A 115 0.84 1.76 3.59
N SER A 116 0.83 1.04 4.71
CA SER A 116 -0.37 0.34 5.20
C SER A 116 -1.51 1.32 5.50
N LYS A 117 -1.23 2.49 6.10
CA LYS A 117 -2.23 3.57 6.27
C LYS A 117 -2.89 3.93 4.94
N LEU A 118 -2.09 4.23 3.91
CA LEU A 118 -2.62 4.66 2.61
C LEU A 118 -3.40 3.54 1.92
N LEU A 119 -2.94 2.29 2.01
CA LEU A 119 -3.65 1.12 1.49
C LEU A 119 -5.01 0.95 2.14
N ILE A 120 -5.09 1.11 3.46
CA ILE A 120 -6.34 1.01 4.21
C ILE A 120 -7.29 2.15 3.83
N GLU A 121 -6.79 3.39 3.77
CA GLU A 121 -7.61 4.53 3.36
C GLU A 121 -8.14 4.39 1.93
N ALA A 122 -7.29 3.97 0.99
CA ALA A 122 -7.70 3.70 -0.39
C ALA A 122 -8.71 2.55 -0.46
N TYR A 123 -8.48 1.45 0.26
CA TYR A 123 -9.42 0.33 0.35
C TYR A 123 -10.78 0.81 0.86
N LEU A 124 -10.82 1.56 1.95
CA LEU A 124 -12.08 2.07 2.53
C LEU A 124 -12.83 2.99 1.55
N LEU A 125 -12.12 3.84 0.80
CA LEU A 125 -12.73 4.68 -0.23
C LEU A 125 -13.34 3.83 -1.35
N ARG A 126 -12.62 2.81 -1.83
CA ARG A 126 -13.14 1.89 -2.87
C ARG A 126 -14.40 1.18 -2.39
N GLU A 127 -14.37 0.59 -1.20
CA GLU A 127 -15.52 -0.17 -0.70
C GLU A 127 -16.74 0.72 -0.43
N ALA A 128 -16.52 1.95 0.03
CA ALA A 128 -17.61 2.88 0.32
C ALA A 128 -18.21 3.56 -0.92
N LEU A 129 -17.41 3.79 -1.98
CA LEU A 129 -17.78 4.64 -3.11
C LEU A 129 -17.82 3.91 -4.46
N GLY A 130 -17.28 2.70 -4.53
CA GLY A 130 -17.00 1.97 -5.77
C GLY A 130 -15.61 2.28 -6.33
N ASP A 131 -15.30 1.68 -7.49
CA ASP A 131 -13.99 1.76 -8.15
C ASP A 131 -13.95 2.70 -9.36
N ASP A 132 -15.06 3.36 -9.70
CA ASP A 132 -15.14 4.29 -10.83
C ASP A 132 -14.65 5.68 -10.40
N ILE A 133 -13.43 6.04 -10.80
CA ILE A 133 -12.78 7.31 -10.44
C ILE A 133 -13.65 8.52 -10.83
N ALA A 134 -14.33 8.47 -11.98
CA ALA A 134 -15.17 9.59 -12.44
C ALA A 134 -16.39 9.77 -11.53
N LYS A 135 -16.99 8.66 -11.05
CA LYS A 135 -18.07 8.72 -10.06
C LYS A 135 -17.57 9.18 -8.70
N MET A 136 -16.41 8.71 -8.25
CA MET A 136 -15.81 9.12 -6.98
C MET A 136 -15.55 10.64 -6.95
N LEU A 137 -15.12 11.24 -8.07
CA LEU A 137 -14.88 12.68 -8.19
C LEU A 137 -16.12 13.56 -8.00
N ALA A 138 -17.30 13.04 -8.33
CA ALA A 138 -18.57 13.74 -8.14
C ALA A 138 -19.01 13.79 -6.67
N ILE A 139 -18.35 13.04 -5.78
CA ILE A 139 -18.70 12.92 -4.36
C ILE A 139 -17.86 13.91 -3.56
N GLY A 140 -18.52 14.79 -2.80
CA GLY A 140 -17.82 15.74 -1.93
C GLY A 140 -17.21 15.08 -0.69
N ALA A 141 -16.15 15.65 -0.13
CA ALA A 141 -15.41 15.11 1.01
C ALA A 141 -16.29 14.75 2.24
N THR A 142 -17.33 15.54 2.53
CA THR A 142 -18.26 15.24 3.63
C THR A 142 -19.11 13.98 3.36
N GLN A 143 -19.49 13.75 2.11
CA GLN A 143 -20.22 12.55 1.73
C GLN A 143 -19.29 11.33 1.68
N MET A 144 -18.04 11.51 1.23
CA MET A 144 -17.00 10.45 1.32
C MET A 144 -16.81 10.01 2.77
N GLN A 145 -16.63 10.96 3.69
CA GLN A 145 -16.49 10.70 5.12
C GLN A 145 -17.67 9.89 5.68
N ARG A 146 -18.90 10.32 5.42
CA ARG A 146 -20.10 9.60 5.89
C ARG A 146 -20.21 8.20 5.32
N SER A 147 -19.85 8.01 4.04
CA SER A 147 -19.93 6.71 3.38
C SER A 147 -18.93 5.73 3.96
N VAL A 148 -17.68 6.16 4.18
CA VAL A 148 -16.64 5.35 4.83
C VAL A 148 -16.99 5.03 6.29
N GLU A 149 -17.49 6.01 7.04
CA GLU A 149 -17.93 5.78 8.43
C GLU A 149 -19.10 4.78 8.50
N THR A 150 -20.04 4.85 7.56
CA THR A 150 -21.15 3.89 7.45
C THR A 150 -20.66 2.50 7.09
N TYR A 151 -19.71 2.38 6.15
CA TYR A 151 -19.08 1.11 5.79
C TYR A 151 -18.39 0.46 7.00
N LEU A 152 -17.59 1.21 7.75
CA LEU A 152 -16.90 0.69 8.94
C LEU A 152 -17.86 0.27 10.05
N ALA A 153 -19.00 0.95 10.19
CA ALA A 153 -20.01 0.60 11.18
C ALA A 153 -20.66 -0.78 10.91
N SER A 154 -20.78 -1.18 9.64
CA SER A 154 -21.30 -2.49 9.24
C SER A 154 -20.22 -3.58 9.13
N HIS A 155 -18.93 -3.23 9.16
CA HIS A 155 -17.82 -4.15 8.95
C HIS A 155 -16.79 -4.11 10.09
N ALA A 156 -17.21 -4.57 11.28
CA ALA A 156 -16.37 -4.59 12.48
C ALA A 156 -15.08 -5.43 12.34
N ASN A 157 -15.10 -6.45 11.48
CA ASN A 157 -13.92 -7.25 11.14
C ASN A 157 -12.81 -6.42 10.49
N ILE A 158 -13.15 -5.39 9.69
CA ILE A 158 -12.18 -4.49 9.07
C ILE A 158 -11.52 -3.61 10.13
N VAL A 159 -12.30 -3.07 11.08
CA VAL A 159 -11.75 -2.33 12.22
C VAL A 159 -10.79 -3.21 13.03
N SER A 160 -11.17 -4.48 13.26
CA SER A 160 -10.31 -5.45 13.94
C SER A 160 -9.01 -5.69 13.17
N LEU A 161 -9.08 -5.92 11.86
CA LEU A 161 -7.89 -6.12 11.02
C LEU A 161 -6.91 -4.94 11.12
N VAL A 162 -7.40 -3.72 10.90
CA VAL A 162 -6.60 -2.50 10.92
C VAL A 162 -5.95 -2.26 12.28
N THR A 163 -6.69 -2.46 13.36
CA THR A 163 -6.17 -2.27 14.72
C THR A 163 -5.21 -3.37 15.17
N THR A 164 -5.35 -4.59 14.64
CA THR A 164 -4.44 -5.72 14.92
C THR A 164 -3.03 -5.48 14.37
N ILE A 165 -2.91 -4.93 13.16
CA ILE A 165 -1.61 -4.59 12.56
C ILE A 165 -0.98 -3.32 13.16
N GLY A 166 -1.56 -2.78 14.23
CA GLY A 166 -1.00 -1.65 14.98
C GLY A 166 -1.31 -0.28 14.39
N ILE A 167 -2.34 -0.17 13.53
CA ILE A 167 -2.76 1.07 12.88
C ILE A 167 -4.05 1.59 13.54
N PRO A 168 -4.02 2.75 14.22
CA PRO A 168 -5.21 3.36 14.77
C PRO A 168 -6.09 3.99 13.70
N LEU A 169 -7.40 4.09 13.99
CA LEU A 169 -8.36 4.88 13.23
C LEU A 169 -8.76 6.12 14.02
N LEU A 170 -8.40 7.31 13.52
CA LEU A 170 -8.84 8.59 14.04
C LEU A 170 -10.20 8.92 13.44
N ARG A 171 -11.26 8.81 14.25
CA ARG A 171 -12.67 8.94 13.84
C ARG A 171 -13.03 10.41 13.56
N ALA A 172 -14.14 10.61 12.84
CA ALA A 172 -14.65 11.95 12.53
C ALA A 172 -14.94 12.82 13.78
N ASP A 173 -15.28 12.19 14.91
CA ASP A 173 -15.56 12.84 16.19
C ASP A 173 -14.31 13.07 17.07
N GLY A 174 -13.11 12.75 16.55
CA GLY A 174 -11.84 12.89 17.27
C GLY A 174 -11.50 11.73 18.20
N ARG A 175 -12.35 10.70 18.32
CA ARG A 175 -11.99 9.49 19.07
C ARG A 175 -10.97 8.66 18.29
N LEU A 176 -10.08 7.99 19.03
CA LEU A 176 -9.08 7.09 18.46
C LEU A 176 -9.47 5.63 18.73
N THR A 177 -9.81 4.89 17.68
CA THR A 177 -10.01 3.44 17.76
C THR A 177 -8.68 2.76 17.55
N ARG A 178 -8.23 1.94 18.51
CA ARG A 178 -6.90 1.33 18.47
C ARG A 178 -6.86 -0.07 19.05
N GLY A 179 -5.87 -0.84 18.59
CA GLY A 179 -5.48 -2.11 19.19
C GLY A 179 -4.67 -1.91 20.48
N PRO A 180 -4.23 -3.01 21.10
CA PRO A 180 -3.32 -2.97 22.25
C PRO A 180 -1.92 -2.50 21.88
N ARG A 181 -1.54 -2.62 20.61
CA ARG A 181 -0.28 -2.11 20.05
C ARG A 181 -0.59 -1.02 19.04
N ILE A 182 0.30 -0.05 18.96
CA ILE A 182 0.25 1.04 17.99
C ILE A 182 1.67 1.23 17.45
N ASN A 183 1.81 1.37 16.13
CA ASN A 183 3.11 1.54 15.48
C ASN A 183 3.60 3.00 15.55
N ILE A 184 2.69 3.97 15.48
CA ILE A 184 2.96 5.41 15.54
C ILE A 184 2.18 6.05 16.70
N PRO A 185 2.79 6.81 17.59
CA PRO A 185 4.22 7.10 17.66
C PRO A 185 5.04 5.85 18.02
N PRO A 186 6.29 5.76 17.52
CA PRO A 186 7.22 4.76 18.01
C PRO A 186 7.44 4.96 19.52
N ALA A 187 7.62 3.86 20.24
CA ALA A 187 7.84 3.91 21.67
C ALA A 187 9.10 4.76 21.97
N PRO A 188 8.99 5.83 22.79
CA PRO A 188 10.15 6.61 23.14
C PRO A 188 11.14 5.78 23.98
N PRO A 189 12.45 6.05 23.89
CA PRO A 189 13.50 5.25 24.56
C PRO A 189 13.27 5.08 26.07
N ASP A 190 12.74 6.11 26.72
CA ASP A 190 12.58 6.16 28.18
C ASP A 190 11.16 5.75 28.64
N HIS A 191 10.36 5.14 27.78
CA HIS A 191 8.94 4.84 28.03
C HIS A 191 8.09 6.05 28.45
N ALA A 192 8.54 7.25 28.14
CA ALA A 192 7.80 8.48 28.37
C ALA A 192 6.43 8.44 27.66
N ALA A 193 5.44 9.14 28.21
CA ALA A 193 4.16 9.30 27.53
C ALA A 193 4.37 10.09 26.23
N SER A 194 3.86 9.57 25.12
CA SER A 194 3.87 10.32 23.86
C SER A 194 2.91 11.51 23.95
N PRO A 195 3.31 12.68 23.41
CA PRO A 195 2.47 13.88 23.46
C PRO A 195 1.18 13.69 22.66
N ILE A 196 0.08 14.28 23.16
CA ILE A 196 -1.26 14.18 22.57
C ILE A 196 -1.87 15.56 22.29
N ASP A 197 -1.03 16.58 22.12
CA ASP A 197 -1.44 17.89 21.64
C ASP A 197 -1.84 17.86 20.14
N CYS A 198 -2.43 18.95 19.67
CA CYS A 198 -2.94 19.06 18.30
C CYS A 198 -1.87 18.80 17.23
N ASP A 199 -0.65 19.30 17.42
CA ASP A 199 0.43 19.18 16.44
C ASP A 199 0.96 17.74 16.39
N SER A 200 1.07 17.12 17.56
CA SER A 200 1.46 15.72 17.71
C SER A 200 0.44 14.78 17.05
N ILE A 201 -0.86 15.00 17.29
CA ILE A 201 -1.93 14.22 16.65
C ILE A 201 -1.88 14.37 15.13
N GLU A 202 -1.70 15.58 14.62
CA GLU A 202 -1.61 15.82 13.18
C GLU A 202 -0.40 15.11 12.56
N LYS A 203 0.75 15.13 13.24
CA LYS A 203 1.92 14.36 12.84
C LYS A 203 1.63 12.87 12.79
N TYR A 204 1.02 12.30 13.83
CA TYR A 204 0.71 10.87 13.87
C TYR A 204 -0.31 10.45 12.82
N ALA A 205 -1.34 11.27 12.61
CA ALA A 205 -2.33 11.09 11.56
C ALA A 205 -1.68 11.08 10.18
N ARG A 206 -0.78 12.03 9.88
CA ARG A 206 -0.05 12.08 8.61
C ARG A 206 0.85 10.85 8.39
N THR A 207 1.52 10.39 9.44
CA THR A 207 2.55 9.34 9.32
C THR A 207 1.98 7.92 9.31
N GLY A 208 0.96 7.62 10.12
CA GLY A 208 0.58 6.21 10.29
C GLY A 208 -0.77 5.90 10.91
N TRP A 209 -1.64 6.88 11.20
CA TRP A 209 -3.02 6.58 11.59
C TRP A 209 -3.95 6.73 10.41
N VAL A 210 -4.94 5.85 10.26
CA VAL A 210 -6.03 6.05 9.31
C VAL A 210 -6.85 7.25 9.76
N ASP A 211 -6.90 8.29 8.94
CA ASP A 211 -7.57 9.54 9.29
C ASP A 211 -8.94 9.64 8.63
N LEU A 212 -10.00 9.55 9.45
CA LEU A 212 -11.39 9.65 9.01
C LEU A 212 -11.98 11.04 9.28
N ARG A 213 -11.15 12.05 9.58
CA ARG A 213 -11.60 13.45 9.65
C ARG A 213 -11.78 14.01 8.24
N ARG A 214 -12.62 15.05 8.13
CA ARG A 214 -13.02 15.64 6.85
C ARG A 214 -11.82 16.11 6.01
N GLN A 215 -10.79 16.64 6.66
CA GLN A 215 -9.59 17.18 6.01
C GLN A 215 -8.85 16.11 5.20
N ASN A 216 -8.79 14.86 5.69
CA ASN A 216 -8.16 13.79 4.93
C ASN A 216 -8.97 13.41 3.68
N PHE A 217 -10.30 13.49 3.72
CA PHE A 217 -11.13 13.29 2.54
C PHE A 217 -11.00 14.42 1.51
N GLU A 218 -10.74 15.65 1.94
CA GLU A 218 -10.40 16.75 1.04
C GLU A 218 -9.05 16.49 0.35
N LEU A 219 -8.07 15.96 1.09
CA LEU A 219 -6.79 15.52 0.52
C LEU A 219 -6.98 14.38 -0.49
N TRP A 220 -7.77 13.37 -0.16
CA TRP A 220 -8.08 12.25 -1.07
C TRP A 220 -8.86 12.70 -2.31
N HIS A 221 -9.77 13.66 -2.19
CA HIS A 221 -10.43 14.27 -3.35
C HIS A 221 -9.40 14.95 -4.27
N GLY A 222 -8.46 15.72 -3.71
CA GLY A 222 -7.35 16.29 -4.47
C GLY A 222 -6.44 15.26 -5.14
N ARG A 223 -6.23 14.09 -4.51
CA ARG A 223 -5.52 12.94 -5.11
C ARG A 223 -6.30 12.36 -6.29
N LEU A 224 -7.61 12.16 -6.15
CA LEU A 224 -8.48 11.69 -7.24
C LEU A 224 -8.47 12.64 -8.44
N VAL A 225 -8.48 13.96 -8.19
CA VAL A 225 -8.37 14.96 -9.28
C VAL A 225 -7.05 14.80 -10.02
N ARG A 226 -5.93 14.69 -9.31
CA ARG A 226 -4.61 14.48 -9.95
C ARG A 226 -4.52 13.14 -10.68
N LEU A 227 -5.09 12.06 -10.13
CA LEU A 227 -5.16 10.75 -10.80
C LEU A 227 -5.94 10.82 -12.12
N ALA A 228 -7.08 11.51 -12.13
CA ALA A 228 -7.88 11.65 -13.35
C ALA A 228 -7.20 12.53 -14.40
N GLN A 229 -6.47 13.58 -13.97
CA GLN A 229 -5.71 14.46 -14.85
C GLN A 229 -4.42 13.83 -15.37
N SER A 230 -3.84 12.86 -14.67
CA SER A 230 -2.59 12.20 -15.04
C SER A 230 -2.77 11.08 -16.05
N ARG A 231 -3.96 10.85 -16.61
CA ARG A 231 -4.18 9.77 -17.58
C ARG A 231 -3.36 9.99 -18.85
N PRO A 232 -2.57 8.98 -19.30
CA PRO A 232 -1.78 9.10 -20.51
C PRO A 232 -2.69 9.12 -21.74
N ASP A 233 -2.50 10.10 -22.62
CA ASP A 233 -3.14 10.11 -23.94
C ASP A 233 -2.37 9.21 -24.91
N ILE A 234 -2.53 7.90 -24.71
CA ILE A 234 -1.88 6.86 -25.52
C ILE A 234 -2.34 6.95 -26.98
N ALA A 235 -3.59 7.36 -27.22
CA ALA A 235 -4.16 7.45 -28.55
C ALA A 235 -3.47 8.51 -29.41
N SER A 236 -3.11 9.66 -28.82
CA SER A 236 -2.42 10.73 -29.56
C SER A 236 -0.89 10.66 -29.49
N GLN A 237 -0.31 10.15 -28.41
CA GLN A 237 1.14 10.21 -28.15
C GLN A 237 1.85 8.83 -28.15
N GLY A 238 1.12 7.73 -28.35
CA GLY A 238 1.70 6.38 -28.42
C GLY A 238 2.46 5.99 -27.15
N SER A 239 3.57 5.25 -27.29
CA SER A 239 4.38 4.80 -26.15
C SER A 239 5.09 5.94 -25.40
N ALA A 240 5.30 7.10 -26.05
CA ALA A 240 5.84 8.29 -25.39
C ALA A 240 4.85 8.93 -24.41
N ALA A 241 3.55 8.60 -24.53
CA ALA A 241 2.54 9.00 -23.57
C ALA A 241 2.73 8.29 -22.22
N PHE A 242 3.35 7.11 -22.23
CA PHE A 242 3.57 6.27 -21.06
C PHE A 242 4.67 6.89 -20.21
N ASP A 243 4.25 7.48 -19.10
CA ASP A 243 5.11 8.10 -18.13
C ASP A 243 4.77 7.47 -16.77
N VAL A 244 5.79 7.03 -16.06
CA VAL A 244 5.72 6.48 -14.70
C VAL A 244 5.04 7.41 -13.68
N THR A 245 4.97 8.71 -13.98
CA THR A 245 4.21 9.70 -13.19
C THR A 245 2.70 9.70 -13.50
N LYS A 246 2.27 8.99 -14.54
CA LYS A 246 0.88 8.91 -14.98
C LYS A 246 0.18 7.67 -14.45
N TYR A 247 -1.10 7.82 -14.15
CA TYR A 247 -1.94 6.70 -13.76
C TYR A 247 -2.62 6.12 -15.00
N SER A 248 -2.23 4.89 -15.36
CA SER A 248 -2.74 4.22 -16.57
C SER A 248 -4.01 3.41 -16.34
N GLY A 249 -4.48 3.31 -15.08
CA GLY A 249 -5.67 2.55 -14.71
C GLY A 249 -6.98 3.31 -14.96
N ASP A 250 -8.00 2.58 -15.40
CA ASP A 250 -9.35 3.13 -15.56
C ASP A 250 -10.17 3.09 -14.27
N ARG A 251 -9.78 2.21 -13.34
CA ARG A 251 -10.45 1.93 -12.06
C ARG A 251 -9.58 2.35 -10.88
N PHE A 252 -10.21 2.61 -9.74
CA PHE A 252 -9.55 2.88 -8.48
C PHE A 252 -9.10 1.55 -7.84
N VAL A 253 -7.90 1.09 -8.19
CA VAL A 253 -7.27 -0.07 -7.55
C VAL A 253 -6.41 0.41 -6.38
N PRO A 254 -6.71 0.05 -5.12
CA PRO A 254 -6.06 0.63 -3.94
C PRO A 254 -4.54 0.54 -3.98
N GLY A 255 -3.99 -0.64 -4.29
CA GLY A 255 -2.54 -0.81 -4.33
C GLY A 255 -1.88 0.01 -5.44
N ASP A 256 -2.43 0.02 -6.66
CA ASP A 256 -1.88 0.83 -7.76
C ASP A 256 -1.96 2.34 -7.47
N VAL A 257 -3.08 2.79 -6.89
CA VAL A 257 -3.24 4.20 -6.48
C VAL A 257 -2.19 4.55 -5.44
N VAL A 258 -1.95 3.69 -4.45
CA VAL A 258 -0.93 3.93 -3.43
C VAL A 258 0.48 3.90 -4.03
N GLY A 259 0.80 2.96 -4.92
CA GLY A 259 2.06 2.95 -5.66
C GLY A 259 2.28 4.22 -6.48
N TRP A 260 1.21 4.72 -7.13
CA TRP A 260 1.24 6.01 -7.82
C TRP A 260 1.48 7.18 -6.86
N LEU A 261 0.82 7.21 -5.70
CA LEU A 261 1.03 8.26 -4.69
C LEU A 261 2.46 8.27 -4.16
N LEU A 262 3.04 7.10 -3.90
CA LEU A 262 4.43 6.98 -3.44
C LEU A 262 5.44 7.46 -4.50
N THR A 263 5.07 7.36 -5.77
CA THR A 263 5.90 7.84 -6.89
C THR A 263 5.80 9.35 -7.09
N ASN A 264 4.62 9.93 -6.84
CA ASN A 264 4.29 11.30 -7.27
C ASN A 264 4.10 12.31 -6.12
N GLU A 265 3.94 11.86 -4.88
CA GLU A 265 3.86 12.73 -3.71
C GLU A 265 5.22 12.89 -3.03
N VAL A 266 5.41 14.05 -2.41
CA VAL A 266 6.53 14.34 -1.54
C VAL A 266 6.39 13.51 -0.26
N ASP A 267 7.44 12.79 0.10
CA ASP A 267 7.50 12.05 1.36
C ASP A 267 7.77 12.99 2.56
N GLU A 268 7.84 12.42 3.77
CA GLU A 268 8.08 13.23 4.99
C GLU A 268 9.48 13.85 5.04
N GLN A 269 10.40 13.42 4.17
CA GLN A 269 11.76 13.95 4.06
C GLN A 269 11.86 15.04 2.98
N GLY A 270 10.74 15.41 2.35
CA GLY A 270 10.73 16.44 1.32
C GLY A 270 11.14 15.92 -0.07
N MET A 271 11.19 14.60 -0.28
CA MET A 271 11.65 13.99 -1.53
C MET A 271 10.50 13.35 -2.31
N VAL A 272 10.54 13.45 -3.64
CA VAL A 272 9.55 12.84 -4.56
C VAL A 272 10.16 11.60 -5.22
N GLY A 273 9.42 10.49 -5.27
CA GLY A 273 9.75 9.35 -6.12
C GLY A 273 10.97 8.55 -5.69
N ARG A 274 11.28 8.52 -4.39
CA ARG A 274 12.27 7.59 -3.83
C ARG A 274 11.68 6.17 -3.84
N ARG A 275 12.46 5.18 -4.30
CA ARG A 275 12.13 3.77 -4.04
C ARG A 275 12.07 3.62 -2.51
N LEU A 276 10.99 3.05 -1.99
CA LEU A 276 10.86 2.80 -0.53
C LEU A 276 11.95 1.84 0.00
N PHE A 277 12.70 1.20 -0.90
CA PHE A 277 13.73 0.21 -0.65
C PHE A 277 14.92 0.42 -1.60
#